data_AF-A0A2E2ARI9-F1
#
_entry.id   AF-A0A2E2ARI9-F1
#
_cell.length_a   1.000
_cell.length_b   1.000
_cell.length_c   1.000
_cell.angle_alpha   90.00
_cell.angle_beta   90.00
_cell.angle_gamma   90.00
#
_symmetry.space_group_name_H-M   'P 1'
#
loop_
_entity.id
_entity.type
_entity.pdbx_description
1 polymer ?
#
loop_
_entity_poly.entity_id
_entity_poly.type
_entity_poly.pdbx_seq_one_letter_code
_entity_poly.pdbx_strand_id
1 'polypeptide(L)'
;MKLLPVTLTICFITFTQILDAETNESWRLMLNDNSLAEWHNPFDWGEASVVDNEIVLTGEKKFFLVSKESYKDFELEVEVFVPEGGNSGIQFRSHYRPNRLWGYQAEVDTSDRQWAGGLYEEGRRGWLVPLKDNAEAQGAFKNGQWNKYFIKALGDQIEIRVNGITTVSTRDAVTSEGFIALQHHGEKGLSYRFRNVRIKELTGCEPLSLITFGSCCKQGRPQPIWNAITAKNSDLFLMIGDNIYGDSEDVDVLRQKYALLGAEPGFQALRKQTRILATWDDHDYGLNDGGAEFVSKVESQIAFNDFFQVPNGAGSRIHQGVYDAHVFGPVG
;
A
#
# COMPACT_ATOMS: atom_id res chain seq x y z
N MET A 1 49.51 -66.21 -17.69
CA MET A 1 48.42 -65.22 -17.83
C MET A 1 48.21 -64.55 -16.48
N LYS A 2 48.66 -63.31 -16.31
CA LYS A 2 48.48 -62.55 -15.06
C LYS A 2 47.12 -61.85 -15.13
N LEU A 3 46.25 -62.11 -14.16
CA LEU A 3 44.96 -61.43 -13.98
C LEU A 3 45.23 -60.08 -13.30
N LEU A 4 44.78 -58.99 -13.94
CA LEU A 4 44.76 -57.64 -13.37
C LEU A 4 43.49 -57.47 -12.51
N PRO A 5 43.55 -56.80 -11.35
CA PRO A 5 42.37 -56.52 -10.56
C PRO A 5 41.61 -55.34 -11.17
N VAL A 6 40.29 -55.50 -11.35
CA VAL A 6 39.39 -54.40 -11.70
C VAL A 6 38.95 -53.73 -10.40
N THR A 7 39.39 -52.51 -10.17
CA THR A 7 38.93 -51.69 -9.04
C THR A 7 37.61 -51.01 -9.44
N LEU A 8 36.52 -51.36 -8.76
CA LEU A 8 35.21 -50.75 -8.94
C LEU A 8 35.13 -49.48 -8.08
N THR A 9 35.26 -48.30 -8.70
CA THR A 9 35.04 -47.02 -8.01
C THR A 9 33.54 -46.73 -8.00
N ILE A 10 32.90 -46.90 -6.84
CA ILE A 10 31.50 -46.49 -6.62
C ILE A 10 31.51 -45.00 -6.27
N CYS A 11 31.03 -44.17 -7.20
CA CYS A 11 30.86 -42.74 -7.00
C CYS A 11 29.50 -42.50 -6.29
N PHE A 12 29.53 -42.12 -5.01
CA PHE A 12 28.34 -41.67 -4.30
C PHE A 12 28.03 -40.22 -4.72
N ILE A 13 27.02 -40.05 -5.57
CA ILE A 13 26.46 -38.72 -5.87
C ILE A 13 25.55 -38.38 -4.68
N THR A 14 26.00 -37.49 -3.80
CA THR A 14 25.16 -36.89 -2.77
C THR A 14 24.21 -35.92 -3.44
N PHE A 15 22.94 -36.29 -3.55
CA PHE A 15 21.88 -35.38 -3.97
C PHE A 15 21.55 -34.46 -2.79
N THR A 16 22.08 -33.24 -2.81
CA THR A 16 21.62 -32.20 -1.88
C THR A 16 20.23 -31.79 -2.35
N GLN A 17 19.19 -32.21 -1.62
CA GLN A 17 17.85 -31.63 -1.81
C GLN A 17 17.94 -30.16 -1.40
N ILE A 18 18.00 -29.28 -2.40
CA ILE A 18 17.68 -27.88 -2.22
C ILE A 18 16.17 -27.87 -1.94
N LEU A 19 15.80 -27.59 -0.70
CA LEU A 19 14.44 -27.18 -0.36
C LEU A 19 14.23 -25.83 -1.02
N ASP A 20 13.61 -25.82 -2.20
CA ASP A 20 13.00 -24.61 -2.71
C ASP A 20 11.97 -24.17 -1.66
N ALA A 21 12.17 -22.99 -1.08
CA ALA A 21 11.14 -22.36 -0.27
C ALA A 21 9.94 -22.13 -1.19
N GLU A 22 8.85 -22.87 -0.99
CA GLU A 22 7.58 -22.58 -1.65
C GLU A 22 7.21 -21.14 -1.31
N THR A 23 7.36 -20.23 -2.28
CA THR A 23 6.77 -18.90 -2.19
C THR A 23 5.28 -19.11 -2.03
N ASN A 24 4.74 -18.66 -0.90
CA ASN A 24 3.36 -18.95 -0.49
C ASN A 24 2.38 -18.05 -1.27
N GLU A 25 2.40 -18.16 -2.60
CA GLU A 25 1.61 -17.38 -3.55
C GLU A 25 0.16 -17.88 -3.69
N SER A 26 -0.27 -18.75 -2.79
CA SER A 26 -1.60 -19.35 -2.78
C SER A 26 -2.55 -18.58 -1.86
N TRP A 27 -3.82 -18.50 -2.23
CA TRP A 27 -4.85 -17.92 -1.37
C TRP A 27 -5.06 -18.79 -0.14
N ARG A 28 -4.88 -18.23 1.06
CA ARG A 28 -5.21 -18.85 2.34
C ARG A 28 -6.55 -18.35 2.85
N LEU A 29 -7.47 -19.26 3.16
CA LEU A 29 -8.70 -18.93 3.89
C LEU A 29 -8.36 -18.58 5.34
N MET A 30 -8.89 -17.45 5.82
CA MET A 30 -8.72 -16.99 7.20
C MET A 30 -9.84 -17.50 8.12
N LEU A 31 -10.82 -18.20 7.57
CA LEU A 31 -11.78 -19.01 8.31
C LEU A 31 -11.62 -20.46 7.82
N ASN A 32 -10.90 -21.27 8.59
CA ASN A 32 -10.71 -22.69 8.30
C ASN A 32 -11.47 -23.55 9.31
N ASP A 33 -12.01 -24.67 8.87
CA ASP A 33 -12.74 -25.65 9.70
C ASP A 33 -13.83 -25.02 10.60
N ASN A 34 -14.50 -23.98 10.08
CA ASN A 34 -15.55 -23.23 10.79
C ASN A 34 -15.08 -22.66 12.16
N SER A 35 -13.82 -22.25 12.24
CA SER A 35 -13.15 -21.84 13.49
C SER A 35 -12.56 -20.43 13.41
N LEU A 36 -12.69 -19.66 14.51
CA LEU A 36 -12.03 -18.36 14.71
C LEU A 36 -10.56 -18.50 15.17
N ALA A 37 -9.91 -19.63 14.91
CA ALA A 37 -8.54 -19.89 15.38
C ALA A 37 -7.52 -18.83 14.93
N GLU A 38 -7.71 -18.21 13.77
CA GLU A 38 -6.84 -17.16 13.22
C GLU A 38 -7.20 -15.74 13.72
N TRP A 39 -8.21 -15.63 14.59
CA TRP A 39 -8.76 -14.37 15.04
C TRP A 39 -8.75 -14.25 16.56
N HIS A 40 -8.85 -13.02 17.04
CA HIS A 40 -9.09 -12.72 18.43
C HIS A 40 -9.82 -11.38 18.56
N ASN A 41 -10.61 -11.22 19.63
CA ASN A 41 -11.24 -9.95 19.97
C ASN A 41 -10.41 -9.25 21.08
N PRO A 42 -9.71 -8.13 20.80
CA PRO A 42 -8.97 -7.38 21.81
C PRO A 42 -9.83 -6.39 22.60
N PHE A 43 -11.16 -6.47 22.48
CA PHE A 43 -12.12 -5.65 23.22
C PHE A 43 -12.80 -6.48 24.31
N ASP A 44 -13.07 -5.85 25.46
CA ASP A 44 -13.80 -6.47 26.58
C ASP A 44 -15.31 -6.63 26.29
N TRP A 45 -15.74 -6.25 25.07
CA TRP A 45 -17.11 -6.31 24.60
C TRP A 45 -17.18 -6.76 23.15
N GLY A 46 -18.39 -7.04 22.68
CA GLY A 46 -18.64 -7.55 21.35
C GLY A 46 -18.39 -9.05 21.28
N GLU A 47 -19.19 -9.71 20.46
CA GLU A 47 -19.14 -11.16 20.30
C GLU A 47 -18.86 -11.49 18.83
N ALA A 48 -17.97 -12.45 18.63
CA ALA A 48 -17.70 -13.05 17.34
C ALA A 48 -18.00 -14.54 17.43
N SER A 49 -18.76 -15.04 16.46
CA SER A 49 -19.12 -16.45 16.35
C SER A 49 -19.01 -16.90 14.89
N VAL A 50 -19.10 -18.21 14.67
CA VAL A 50 -19.16 -18.77 13.32
C VAL A 50 -20.46 -19.54 13.15
N VAL A 51 -21.24 -19.18 12.12
CA VAL A 51 -22.51 -19.82 11.77
C VAL A 51 -22.48 -20.08 10.27
N ASP A 52 -22.68 -21.34 9.84
CA ASP A 52 -22.71 -21.72 8.42
C ASP A 52 -21.49 -21.24 7.59
N ASN A 53 -20.28 -21.34 8.15
CA ASN A 53 -19.02 -20.80 7.57
C ASN A 53 -19.00 -19.27 7.38
N GLU A 54 -19.82 -18.54 8.15
CA GLU A 54 -19.83 -17.08 8.21
C GLU A 54 -19.36 -16.62 9.59
N ILE A 55 -18.40 -15.69 9.62
CA ILE A 55 -18.07 -14.94 10.82
C ILE A 55 -19.23 -13.98 11.08
N VAL A 56 -19.86 -14.10 12.25
CA VAL A 56 -20.95 -13.23 12.68
C VAL A 56 -20.48 -12.39 13.86
N LEU A 57 -20.51 -11.07 13.68
CA LEU A 57 -20.20 -10.10 14.73
C LEU A 57 -21.51 -9.49 15.27
N THR A 58 -21.63 -9.41 16.59
CA THR A 58 -22.74 -8.75 17.29
C THR A 58 -22.21 -7.88 18.43
N GLY A 59 -22.82 -6.72 18.65
CA GLY A 59 -22.46 -5.88 19.80
C GLY A 59 -23.20 -4.56 19.84
N GLU A 60 -23.23 -3.93 21.02
CA GLU A 60 -23.84 -2.61 21.25
C GLU A 60 -22.80 -1.48 21.35
N LYS A 61 -21.53 -1.80 21.09
CA LYS A 61 -20.40 -0.86 21.06
C LYS A 61 -19.45 -1.24 19.95
N LYS A 62 -18.78 -0.26 19.37
CA LYS A 62 -17.80 -0.50 18.31
C LYS A 62 -16.69 -1.44 18.81
N PHE A 63 -16.44 -2.52 18.08
CA PHE A 63 -15.34 -3.45 18.33
C PHE A 63 -14.84 -4.04 17.01
N PHE A 64 -13.72 -4.74 17.07
CA PHE A 64 -13.08 -5.34 15.91
C PHE A 64 -12.63 -6.76 16.22
N LEU A 65 -12.90 -7.68 15.31
CA LEU A 65 -12.30 -9.00 15.32
C LEU A 65 -11.01 -8.96 14.52
N VAL A 66 -9.86 -9.21 15.15
CA VAL A 66 -8.52 -8.94 14.60
C VAL A 66 -7.79 -10.24 14.29
N SER A 67 -7.11 -10.30 13.13
CA SER A 67 -6.24 -11.41 12.78
C SER A 67 -5.11 -11.57 13.80
N LYS A 68 -4.63 -12.81 14.00
CA LYS A 68 -3.47 -13.06 14.87
C LYS A 68 -2.14 -12.67 14.25
N GLU A 69 -2.06 -12.70 12.93
CA GLU A 69 -0.87 -12.34 12.16
C GLU A 69 -1.01 -10.93 11.56
N SER A 70 0.14 -10.25 11.44
CA SER A 70 0.27 -9.01 10.67
C SER A 70 0.67 -9.32 9.23
N TYR A 71 0.28 -8.43 8.33
CA TYR A 71 0.51 -8.55 6.90
C TYR A 71 1.07 -7.23 6.35
N LYS A 72 2.07 -7.35 5.47
CA LYS A 72 2.71 -6.22 4.80
C LYS A 72 2.11 -6.01 3.41
N ASP A 73 2.48 -6.86 2.46
CA ASP A 73 1.99 -6.82 1.09
C ASP A 73 1.07 -8.01 0.84
N PHE A 74 -0.14 -7.75 0.35
CA PHE A 74 -1.16 -8.77 0.20
C PHE A 74 -2.24 -8.36 -0.80
N GLU A 75 -2.95 -9.38 -1.28
CA GLU A 75 -4.30 -9.28 -1.80
C GLU A 75 -5.25 -9.93 -0.80
N LEU A 76 -6.31 -9.24 -0.43
CA LEU A 76 -7.33 -9.67 0.52
C LEU A 76 -8.68 -9.65 -0.19
N GLU A 77 -9.41 -10.77 -0.11
CA GLU A 77 -10.81 -10.83 -0.52
C GLU A 77 -11.69 -11.12 0.69
N VAL A 78 -12.82 -10.40 0.77
CA VAL A 78 -13.82 -10.52 1.82
C VAL A 78 -15.20 -10.39 1.19
N GLU A 79 -16.11 -11.32 1.48
CA GLU A 79 -17.53 -11.08 1.26
C GLU A 79 -18.16 -10.60 2.55
N VAL A 80 -18.91 -9.50 2.47
CA VAL A 80 -19.55 -8.86 3.63
C VAL A 80 -21.04 -8.66 3.38
N PHE A 81 -21.84 -8.91 4.42
CA PHE A 81 -23.25 -8.55 4.49
C PHE A 81 -23.47 -7.68 5.73
N VAL A 82 -23.97 -6.46 5.51
CA VAL A 82 -24.39 -5.53 6.56
C VAL A 82 -25.86 -5.17 6.30
N PRO A 83 -26.76 -5.36 7.28
CA PRO A 83 -28.14 -4.90 7.18
C PRO A 83 -28.23 -3.39 6.97
N GLU A 84 -29.30 -2.92 6.33
CA GLU A 84 -29.56 -1.49 6.19
C GLU A 84 -29.58 -0.78 7.55
N GLY A 85 -28.98 0.41 7.59
CA GLY A 85 -28.74 1.16 8.84
C GLY A 85 -27.45 0.78 9.56
N GLY A 86 -26.75 -0.27 9.11
CA GLY A 86 -25.44 -0.64 9.63
C GLY A 86 -24.29 0.13 8.99
N ASN A 87 -23.21 0.30 9.74
CA ASN A 87 -21.91 0.79 9.27
C ASN A 87 -20.83 -0.21 9.73
N SER A 88 -19.86 -0.49 8.88
CA SER A 88 -18.79 -1.44 9.19
C SER A 88 -17.54 -1.04 8.39
N GLY A 89 -16.53 -1.90 8.40
CA GLY A 89 -15.27 -1.66 7.74
C GLY A 89 -14.40 -2.91 7.77
N ILE A 90 -13.59 -3.05 6.73
CA ILE A 90 -12.52 -4.04 6.65
C ILE A 90 -11.22 -3.30 6.91
N GLN A 91 -10.65 -3.54 8.08
CA GLN A 91 -9.38 -2.96 8.50
C GLN A 91 -8.22 -3.70 7.86
N PHE A 92 -7.19 -2.96 7.48
CA PHE A 92 -5.99 -3.53 6.91
C PHE A 92 -4.76 -2.68 7.24
N ARG A 93 -3.63 -3.35 7.46
CA ARG A 93 -2.42 -2.75 8.06
C ARG A 93 -2.74 -1.92 9.31
N SER A 94 -3.70 -2.40 10.11
CA SER A 94 -4.11 -1.74 11.35
C SER A 94 -3.30 -2.22 12.54
N HIS A 95 -3.30 -1.43 13.61
CA HIS A 95 -2.71 -1.80 14.88
C HIS A 95 -3.76 -1.66 15.98
N TYR A 96 -3.53 -2.36 17.08
CA TYR A 96 -4.45 -2.35 18.20
C TYR A 96 -3.71 -2.40 19.52
N ARG A 97 -4.44 -2.04 20.57
CA ARG A 97 -4.14 -2.30 21.98
C ARG A 97 -5.47 -2.63 22.66
N PRO A 98 -5.49 -3.07 23.94
CA PRO A 98 -6.75 -3.37 24.61
C PRO A 98 -7.78 -2.26 24.43
N ASN A 99 -8.98 -2.62 23.95
CA ASN A 99 -10.11 -1.73 23.70
C ASN A 99 -9.89 -0.59 22.68
N ARG A 100 -8.90 -0.68 21.79
CA ARG A 100 -8.67 0.32 20.72
C ARG A 100 -7.97 -0.25 19.51
N LEU A 101 -8.45 0.11 18.32
CA LEU A 101 -7.81 -0.17 17.03
C LEU A 101 -7.65 1.12 16.22
N TRP A 102 -6.63 1.21 15.38
CA TRP A 102 -6.42 2.29 14.41
C TRP A 102 -5.72 1.78 13.14
N GLY A 103 -5.90 2.47 12.01
CA GLY A 103 -5.25 2.14 10.73
C GLY A 103 -6.20 2.25 9.54
N TYR A 104 -5.80 1.74 8.38
CA TYR A 104 -6.63 1.86 7.18
C TYR A 104 -7.88 0.99 7.26
N GLN A 105 -8.95 1.52 6.66
CA GLN A 105 -10.28 0.94 6.60
C GLN A 105 -10.80 1.05 5.18
N ALA A 106 -11.20 -0.07 4.58
CA ALA A 106 -12.13 -0.07 3.47
C ALA A 106 -13.55 0.04 4.06
N GLU A 107 -14.21 1.17 3.82
CA GLU A 107 -15.51 1.48 4.43
C GLU A 107 -16.61 0.51 3.96
N VAL A 108 -17.50 0.13 4.86
CA VAL A 108 -18.81 -0.45 4.54
C VAL A 108 -19.90 0.50 5.04
N ASP A 109 -20.66 1.08 4.12
CA ASP A 109 -21.63 2.13 4.38
C ASP A 109 -22.95 1.80 3.69
N THR A 110 -24.02 1.62 4.47
CA THR A 110 -25.36 1.34 3.95
C THR A 110 -26.23 2.58 3.77
N SER A 111 -25.72 3.76 4.13
CA SER A 111 -26.46 5.02 4.06
C SER A 111 -26.50 5.62 2.66
N ASP A 112 -27.37 6.62 2.47
CA ASP A 112 -27.48 7.41 1.24
C ASP A 112 -26.20 8.17 0.85
N ARG A 113 -25.20 8.22 1.75
CA ARG A 113 -23.88 8.78 1.45
C ARG A 113 -23.10 7.94 0.43
N GLN A 114 -23.36 6.61 0.41
CA GLN A 114 -22.80 5.67 -0.55
C GLN A 114 -21.26 5.66 -0.62
N TRP A 115 -20.59 5.69 0.54
CA TRP A 115 -19.11 5.68 0.57
C TRP A 115 -18.50 4.29 0.81
N ALA A 116 -19.29 3.23 0.65
CA ALA A 116 -18.81 1.85 0.72
C ALA A 116 -17.71 1.57 -0.32
N GLY A 117 -16.53 1.18 0.14
CA GLY A 117 -15.33 1.01 -0.68
C GLY A 117 -14.38 2.22 -0.68
N GLY A 118 -14.74 3.32 -0.01
CA GLY A 118 -13.83 4.43 0.24
C GLY A 118 -12.72 4.08 1.24
N LEU A 119 -11.63 4.85 1.22
CA LEU A 119 -10.50 4.67 2.12
C LEU A 119 -10.59 5.66 3.29
N TYR A 120 -10.71 5.12 4.49
CA TYR A 120 -10.73 5.86 5.76
C TYR A 120 -9.57 5.39 6.64
N GLU A 121 -9.05 6.23 7.52
CA GLU A 121 -8.05 5.84 8.53
C GLU A 121 -8.64 5.96 9.94
N GLU A 122 -9.09 4.82 10.46
CA GLU A 122 -9.74 4.70 11.77
C GLU A 122 -8.80 5.13 12.90
N GLY A 123 -9.34 5.92 13.82
CA GLY A 123 -8.62 6.40 15.00
C GLY A 123 -7.42 7.32 14.73
N ARG A 124 -7.25 7.81 13.47
CA ARG A 124 -6.17 8.72 13.04
C ARG A 124 -6.67 9.82 12.09
N ARG A 125 -6.29 9.81 10.79
CA ARG A 125 -6.48 10.94 9.85
C ARG A 125 -7.91 11.11 9.33
N GLY A 126 -8.78 10.11 9.48
CA GLY A 126 -10.13 10.15 8.95
C GLY A 126 -10.19 9.83 7.45
N TRP A 127 -11.03 10.51 6.68
CA TRP A 127 -11.22 10.23 5.26
C TRP A 127 -9.97 10.55 4.44
N LEU A 128 -9.37 9.52 3.84
CA LEU A 128 -8.24 9.67 2.91
C LEU A 128 -8.74 9.76 1.47
N VAL A 129 -9.66 8.87 1.09
CA VAL A 129 -10.29 8.85 -0.24
C VAL A 129 -11.79 8.55 -0.08
N PRO A 130 -12.64 9.58 0.13
CA PRO A 130 -14.08 9.42 0.07
C PRO A 130 -14.55 9.21 -1.39
N LEU A 131 -15.72 8.61 -1.58
CA LEU A 131 -16.29 8.37 -2.93
C LEU A 131 -17.12 9.53 -3.46
N LYS A 132 -16.88 10.74 -2.94
CA LYS A 132 -17.63 11.93 -3.34
C LYS A 132 -17.46 12.17 -4.85
N ASP A 133 -18.57 12.46 -5.52
CA ASP A 133 -18.62 12.78 -6.96
C ASP A 133 -18.14 11.62 -7.88
N ASN A 134 -18.10 10.38 -7.39
CA ASN A 134 -17.78 9.17 -8.17
C ASN A 134 -18.97 8.21 -8.21
N ALA A 135 -19.95 8.49 -9.09
CA ALA A 135 -21.20 7.75 -9.15
C ALA A 135 -21.05 6.25 -9.45
N GLU A 136 -20.04 5.85 -10.23
CA GLU A 136 -19.76 4.44 -10.52
C GLU A 136 -19.30 3.71 -9.24
N ALA A 137 -18.36 4.30 -8.49
CA ALA A 137 -17.91 3.74 -7.22
C ALA A 137 -19.03 3.77 -6.15
N GLN A 138 -19.81 4.85 -6.07
CA GLN A 138 -20.96 4.95 -5.15
C GLN A 138 -22.02 3.89 -5.44
N GLY A 139 -22.18 3.52 -6.71
CA GLY A 139 -23.11 2.46 -7.14
C GLY A 139 -22.59 1.04 -6.96
N ALA A 140 -21.34 0.84 -6.53
CA ALA A 140 -20.71 -0.48 -6.49
C ALA A 140 -21.32 -1.39 -5.41
N PHE A 141 -21.53 -0.86 -4.19
CA PHE A 141 -22.12 -1.59 -3.07
C PHE A 141 -23.64 -1.75 -3.24
N LYS A 142 -24.18 -2.89 -2.79
CA LYS A 142 -25.61 -3.25 -2.88
C LYS A 142 -26.16 -3.54 -1.49
N ASN A 143 -27.02 -2.64 -0.98
CA ASN A 143 -27.71 -2.84 0.29
C ASN A 143 -28.54 -4.13 0.30
N GLY A 144 -28.58 -4.81 1.46
CA GLY A 144 -29.34 -6.04 1.64
C GLY A 144 -28.79 -7.25 0.87
N GLN A 145 -27.56 -7.17 0.33
CA GLN A 145 -26.91 -8.25 -0.40
C GLN A 145 -25.50 -8.53 0.15
N TRP A 146 -24.96 -9.68 -0.22
CA TRP A 146 -23.54 -9.95 -0.06
C TRP A 146 -22.74 -9.11 -1.05
N ASN A 147 -21.70 -8.45 -0.57
CA ASN A 147 -20.82 -7.61 -1.36
C ASN A 147 -19.40 -8.15 -1.28
N LYS A 148 -18.75 -8.30 -2.43
CA LYS A 148 -17.36 -8.77 -2.51
C LYS A 148 -16.41 -7.57 -2.51
N TYR A 149 -15.56 -7.50 -1.50
CA TYR A 149 -14.44 -6.59 -1.43
C TYR A 149 -13.17 -7.29 -1.89
N PHE A 150 -12.35 -6.56 -2.63
CA PHE A 150 -10.95 -6.89 -2.89
C PHE A 150 -10.10 -5.71 -2.45
N ILE A 151 -9.06 -5.97 -1.66
CA ILE A 151 -8.12 -4.97 -1.18
C ILE A 151 -6.73 -5.45 -1.57
N LYS A 152 -5.97 -4.62 -2.28
CA LYS A 152 -4.55 -4.86 -2.56
C LYS A 152 -3.73 -3.80 -1.88
N ALA A 153 -2.78 -4.23 -1.07
CA ALA A 153 -1.77 -3.40 -0.45
C ALA A 153 -0.41 -3.89 -0.92
N LEU A 154 0.33 -3.07 -1.68
CA LEU A 154 1.64 -3.43 -2.24
C LEU A 154 2.59 -2.25 -2.13
N GLY A 155 3.56 -2.34 -1.22
CA GLY A 155 4.37 -1.19 -0.85
C GLY A 155 3.48 -0.06 -0.33
N ASP A 156 3.52 1.10 -0.98
CA ASP A 156 2.65 2.24 -0.66
C ASP A 156 1.33 2.24 -1.46
N GLN A 157 1.15 1.34 -2.43
CA GLN A 157 -0.06 1.29 -3.25
C GLN A 157 -1.20 0.64 -2.48
N ILE A 158 -2.37 1.28 -2.56
CA ILE A 158 -3.62 0.78 -2.00
C ILE A 158 -4.67 0.80 -3.10
N GLU A 159 -5.24 -0.36 -3.39
CA GLU A 159 -6.40 -0.52 -4.27
C GLU A 159 -7.54 -1.15 -3.48
N ILE A 160 -8.75 -0.60 -3.65
CA ILE A 160 -10.00 -1.19 -3.13
C ILE A 160 -10.95 -1.37 -4.31
N ARG A 161 -11.55 -2.55 -4.41
CA ARG A 161 -12.63 -2.86 -5.35
C ARG A 161 -13.83 -3.40 -4.59
N VAL A 162 -15.02 -2.97 -4.99
CA VAL A 162 -16.31 -3.47 -4.48
C VAL A 162 -17.09 -4.04 -5.66
N ASN A 163 -17.50 -5.30 -5.58
CA ASN A 163 -18.22 -6.03 -6.64
C ASN A 163 -17.55 -5.91 -8.03
N GLY A 164 -16.21 -5.88 -8.04
CA GLY A 164 -15.40 -5.76 -9.26
C GLY A 164 -15.13 -4.33 -9.75
N ILE A 165 -15.79 -3.32 -9.17
CA ILE A 165 -15.58 -1.90 -9.50
C ILE A 165 -14.46 -1.34 -8.62
N THR A 166 -13.43 -0.73 -9.21
CA THR A 166 -12.38 -0.03 -8.46
C THR A 166 -12.92 1.26 -7.85
N THR A 167 -12.99 1.29 -6.53
CA THR A 167 -13.49 2.43 -5.74
C THR A 167 -12.35 3.33 -5.28
N VAL A 168 -11.18 2.76 -5.00
CA VAL A 168 -9.97 3.48 -4.62
C VAL A 168 -8.77 2.90 -5.36
N SER A 169 -7.93 3.79 -5.89
CA SER A 169 -6.56 3.49 -6.33
C SER A 169 -5.69 4.68 -5.93
N THR A 170 -4.84 4.50 -4.93
CA THR A 170 -4.04 5.57 -4.34
C THR A 170 -2.69 5.06 -3.84
N ARG A 171 -1.85 5.98 -3.36
CA ARG A 171 -0.62 5.67 -2.62
C ARG A 171 -0.61 6.35 -1.26
N ASP A 172 -0.29 5.60 -0.22
CA ASP A 172 -0.08 6.11 1.14
C ASP A 172 0.95 5.23 1.86
N ALA A 173 2.09 5.81 2.26
CA ALA A 173 3.19 5.06 2.87
C ALA A 173 3.28 5.22 4.40
N VAL A 174 2.23 5.74 5.06
CA VAL A 174 2.25 6.00 6.50
C VAL A 174 2.30 4.71 7.31
N THR A 175 1.67 3.63 6.85
CA THR A 175 1.70 2.33 7.52
C THR A 175 1.84 1.22 6.48
N SER A 176 2.94 0.46 6.57
CA SER A 176 3.29 -0.56 5.57
C SER A 176 2.90 -1.98 5.99
N GLU A 177 2.60 -2.20 7.27
CA GLU A 177 2.32 -3.51 7.84
C GLU A 177 1.35 -3.39 9.01
N GLY A 178 0.49 -4.39 9.19
CA GLY A 178 -0.35 -4.52 10.37
C GLY A 178 -1.40 -5.60 10.20
N PHE A 179 -2.34 -5.66 11.12
CA PHE A 179 -3.37 -6.69 11.19
C PHE A 179 -4.53 -6.39 10.23
N ILE A 180 -5.22 -7.47 9.83
CA ILE A 180 -6.55 -7.39 9.23
C ILE A 180 -7.57 -7.41 10.36
N ALA A 181 -8.65 -6.62 10.26
CA ALA A 181 -9.74 -6.72 11.22
C ALA A 181 -11.11 -6.48 10.61
N LEU A 182 -12.13 -7.10 11.18
CA LEU A 182 -13.52 -6.97 10.77
C LEU A 182 -14.26 -6.14 11.82
N GLN A 183 -14.91 -5.06 11.40
CA GLN A 183 -15.54 -4.12 12.31
C GLN A 183 -17.01 -4.46 12.56
N HIS A 184 -17.44 -4.32 13.81
CA HIS A 184 -18.83 -4.02 14.14
C HIS A 184 -18.89 -2.64 14.76
N HIS A 185 -19.65 -1.71 14.17
CA HIS A 185 -19.65 -0.31 14.57
C HIS A 185 -20.52 -0.01 15.81
N GLY A 186 -21.34 -0.99 16.24
CA GLY A 186 -22.00 -1.01 17.56
C GLY A 186 -23.50 -0.74 17.52
N GLU A 187 -24.09 -0.77 16.34
CA GLU A 187 -25.52 -0.59 16.12
C GLU A 187 -26.29 -1.72 16.82
N LYS A 188 -27.18 -1.33 17.73
CA LYS A 188 -27.92 -2.27 18.58
C LYS A 188 -28.84 -3.16 17.76
N GLY A 189 -28.77 -4.47 17.99
CA GLY A 189 -29.65 -5.46 17.37
C GLY A 189 -29.31 -5.81 15.93
N LEU A 190 -28.22 -5.26 15.38
CA LEU A 190 -27.70 -5.68 14.09
C LEU A 190 -26.60 -6.72 14.27
N SER A 191 -26.43 -7.57 13.25
CA SER A 191 -25.37 -8.56 13.16
C SER A 191 -24.66 -8.40 11.82
N TYR A 192 -23.34 -8.33 11.82
CA TYR A 192 -22.54 -8.16 10.61
C TYR A 192 -21.84 -9.46 10.26
N ARG A 193 -21.94 -9.83 8.99
CA ARG A 193 -21.56 -11.17 8.55
C ARG A 193 -20.48 -11.08 7.50
N PHE A 194 -19.46 -11.93 7.64
CA PHE A 194 -18.33 -12.00 6.74
C PHE A 194 -18.08 -13.45 6.37
N ARG A 195 -17.74 -13.70 5.11
CA ARG A 195 -17.38 -15.04 4.63
C ARG A 195 -16.37 -14.95 3.52
N ASN A 196 -15.83 -16.09 3.12
CA ASN A 196 -14.81 -16.18 2.07
C ASN A 196 -13.65 -15.21 2.33
N VAL A 197 -13.31 -14.97 3.61
CA VAL A 197 -12.18 -14.13 4.00
C VAL A 197 -10.93 -14.90 3.64
N ARG A 198 -10.21 -14.43 2.63
CA ARG A 198 -8.98 -15.07 2.15
C ARG A 198 -7.93 -14.04 1.83
N ILE A 199 -6.70 -14.41 2.09
CA ILE A 199 -5.54 -13.56 1.87
C ILE A 199 -4.51 -14.30 1.03
N LYS A 200 -3.96 -13.62 0.04
CA LYS A 200 -2.74 -14.02 -0.66
C LYS A 200 -1.68 -13.02 -0.25
N GLU A 201 -0.73 -13.46 0.57
CA GLU A 201 0.45 -12.67 0.84
C GLU A 201 1.21 -12.49 -0.46
N LEU A 202 1.44 -11.23 -0.82
CA LEU A 202 2.29 -10.92 -1.93
C LEU A 202 3.71 -10.97 -1.39
N THR A 203 4.51 -11.87 -1.93
CA THR A 203 5.96 -11.73 -1.87
C THR A 203 6.35 -10.53 -2.73
N GLY A 204 5.98 -9.31 -2.29
CA GLY A 204 6.38 -8.01 -2.82
C GLY A 204 7.83 -7.65 -2.49
N CYS A 205 8.63 -8.68 -2.27
CA CYS A 205 10.05 -8.65 -2.08
C CYS A 205 10.71 -9.51 -3.17
N GLU A 206 10.20 -9.47 -4.40
CA GLU A 206 11.10 -9.75 -5.51
C GLU A 206 12.20 -8.66 -5.45
N PRO A 207 13.49 -9.05 -5.48
CA PRO A 207 14.57 -8.10 -5.70
C PRO A 207 14.22 -7.22 -6.90
N LEU A 208 14.48 -5.91 -6.81
CA LEU A 208 14.33 -5.05 -7.97
C LEU A 208 15.18 -5.63 -9.11
N SER A 209 14.52 -5.96 -10.21
CA SER A 209 15.16 -6.58 -11.37
C SER A 209 15.70 -5.53 -12.33
N LEU A 210 15.02 -4.37 -12.41
CA LEU A 210 15.42 -3.24 -13.22
C LEU A 210 15.24 -1.92 -12.46
N ILE A 211 16.37 -1.31 -12.13
CA ILE A 211 16.43 0.07 -11.64
C ILE A 211 16.89 0.95 -12.79
N THR A 212 16.12 1.98 -13.10
CA THR A 212 16.54 3.03 -14.03
C THR A 212 16.82 4.30 -13.24
N PHE A 213 17.68 5.18 -13.77
CA PHE A 213 18.06 6.42 -13.13
C PHE A 213 18.11 7.56 -14.15
N GLY A 214 17.84 8.78 -13.70
CA GLY A 214 17.89 9.96 -14.53
C GLY A 214 18.02 11.26 -13.73
N SER A 215 18.56 12.27 -14.39
CA SER A 215 18.76 13.63 -13.89
C SER A 215 18.70 14.62 -15.05
N CYS A 216 18.94 15.90 -14.76
CA CYS A 216 19.05 16.99 -15.73
C CYS A 216 17.76 17.26 -16.51
N CYS A 217 16.64 17.25 -15.77
CA CYS A 217 15.32 17.53 -16.30
C CYS A 217 15.06 19.04 -16.39
N LYS A 218 15.28 19.60 -17.58
CA LYS A 218 14.93 21.00 -17.86
C LYS A 218 13.47 21.12 -18.25
N GLN A 219 12.62 21.34 -17.25
CA GLN A 219 11.16 21.42 -17.30
C GLN A 219 10.58 22.34 -18.39
N GLY A 220 11.34 23.35 -18.86
CA GLY A 220 10.94 24.25 -19.94
C GLY A 220 11.31 23.79 -21.36
N ARG A 221 11.90 22.60 -21.53
CA ARG A 221 12.30 22.05 -22.84
C ARG A 221 11.47 20.79 -23.16
N PRO A 222 11.36 20.40 -24.45
CA PRO A 222 10.78 19.12 -24.82
C PRO A 222 11.53 17.95 -24.16
N GLN A 223 10.79 17.00 -23.57
CA GLN A 223 11.35 15.86 -22.85
C GLN A 223 10.89 14.51 -23.45
N PRO A 224 11.25 14.20 -24.71
CA PRO A 224 10.83 12.94 -25.35
C PRO A 224 11.43 11.70 -24.67
N ILE A 225 12.44 11.89 -23.81
CA ILE A 225 13.13 10.83 -23.08
C ILE A 225 12.19 10.04 -22.16
N TRP A 226 11.12 10.66 -21.64
CA TRP A 226 10.16 9.98 -20.78
C TRP A 226 9.54 8.77 -21.46
N ASN A 227 9.20 8.86 -22.75
CA ASN A 227 8.65 7.72 -23.49
C ASN A 227 9.63 6.53 -23.52
N ALA A 228 10.93 6.81 -23.66
CA ALA A 228 11.95 5.78 -23.64
C ALA A 228 12.13 5.16 -22.24
N ILE A 229 12.05 5.97 -21.18
CA ILE A 229 12.12 5.51 -19.79
C ILE A 229 10.90 4.64 -19.46
N THR A 230 9.69 5.14 -19.73
CA THR A 230 8.43 4.43 -19.48
C THR A 230 8.36 3.10 -20.25
N ALA A 231 8.88 3.05 -21.48
CA ALA A 231 8.97 1.82 -22.27
C ALA A 231 9.89 0.75 -21.66
N LYS A 232 10.79 1.09 -20.72
CA LYS A 232 11.60 0.10 -20.00
C LYS A 232 10.81 -0.68 -18.95
N ASN A 233 9.68 -0.14 -18.49
CA ASN A 233 8.85 -0.76 -17.45
C ASN A 233 9.70 -1.20 -16.22
N SER A 234 10.54 -0.29 -15.74
CA SER A 234 11.40 -0.56 -14.58
C SER A 234 10.61 -0.62 -13.28
N ASP A 235 11.11 -1.44 -12.35
CA ASP A 235 10.53 -1.60 -11.00
C ASP A 235 10.69 -0.32 -10.17
N LEU A 236 11.81 0.39 -10.37
CA LEU A 236 12.17 1.62 -9.69
C LEU A 236 12.84 2.60 -10.65
N PHE A 237 12.45 3.87 -10.57
CA PHE A 237 13.16 4.98 -11.19
C PHE A 237 13.76 5.89 -10.11
N LEU A 238 15.08 6.07 -10.15
CA LEU A 238 15.81 6.99 -9.29
C LEU A 238 15.97 8.34 -10.01
N MET A 239 15.30 9.38 -9.50
CA MET A 239 15.50 10.75 -9.96
C MET A 239 16.59 11.39 -9.09
N ILE A 240 17.81 11.48 -9.63
CA ILE A 240 19.03 11.66 -8.84
C ILE A 240 19.56 13.11 -8.85
N GLY A 241 18.67 14.09 -8.96
CA GLY A 241 19.02 15.52 -8.99
C GLY A 241 18.76 16.17 -10.34
N ASP A 242 18.91 17.50 -10.38
CA ASP A 242 18.40 18.38 -11.42
C ASP A 242 16.98 17.98 -11.86
N ASN A 243 16.10 17.71 -10.90
CA ASN A 243 14.71 17.33 -11.19
C ASN A 243 13.99 18.50 -11.87
N ILE A 244 14.33 19.71 -11.46
CA ILE A 244 14.06 20.97 -12.13
C ILE A 244 15.32 21.85 -12.11
N TYR A 245 15.42 22.75 -13.07
CA TYR A 245 16.40 23.85 -13.01
C TYR A 245 15.78 25.03 -12.26
N GLY A 246 15.90 25.03 -10.92
CA GLY A 246 15.24 25.98 -10.00
C GLY A 246 15.80 27.39 -10.07
N ASP A 247 17.13 27.56 -9.97
CA ASP A 247 17.89 28.81 -10.19
C ASP A 247 17.20 30.09 -9.70
N SER A 248 16.64 30.06 -8.50
CA SER A 248 15.93 31.15 -7.86
C SER A 248 15.90 31.01 -6.33
N GLU A 249 16.06 32.13 -5.64
CA GLU A 249 15.80 32.24 -4.20
C GLU A 249 14.30 32.22 -3.86
N ASP A 250 13.43 32.44 -4.86
CA ASP A 250 11.98 32.45 -4.70
C ASP A 250 11.41 31.03 -4.81
N VAL A 251 10.96 30.48 -3.69
CA VAL A 251 10.36 29.15 -3.64
C VAL A 251 9.10 29.03 -4.51
N ASP A 252 8.37 30.11 -4.78
CA ASP A 252 7.20 30.05 -5.66
C ASP A 252 7.61 29.83 -7.12
N VAL A 253 8.81 30.29 -7.52
CA VAL A 253 9.41 29.94 -8.82
C VAL A 253 9.74 28.44 -8.87
N LEU A 254 10.28 27.87 -7.79
CA LEU A 254 10.54 26.43 -7.71
C LEU A 254 9.23 25.63 -7.81
N ARG A 255 8.18 26.02 -7.07
CA ARG A 255 6.86 25.38 -7.14
C ARG A 255 6.26 25.42 -8.54
N GLN A 256 6.37 26.55 -9.24
CA GLN A 256 5.91 26.68 -10.63
C GLN A 256 6.70 25.75 -11.57
N LYS A 257 8.01 25.64 -11.38
CA LYS A 257 8.87 24.75 -12.18
C LYS A 257 8.56 23.28 -11.93
N TYR A 258 8.30 22.89 -10.68
CA TYR A 258 7.76 21.56 -10.36
C TYR A 258 6.39 21.33 -10.99
N ALA A 259 5.50 22.33 -11.00
CA ALA A 259 4.21 22.22 -11.67
C ALA A 259 4.35 21.98 -13.19
N LEU A 260 5.34 22.60 -13.85
CA LEU A 260 5.65 22.31 -15.25
C LEU A 260 6.08 20.86 -15.47
N LEU A 261 6.99 20.33 -14.63
CA LEU A 261 7.37 18.90 -14.68
C LEU A 261 6.16 18.00 -14.42
N GLY A 262 5.34 18.31 -13.41
CA GLY A 262 4.14 17.53 -13.08
C GLY A 262 3.07 17.54 -14.17
N ALA A 263 3.08 18.55 -15.04
CA ALA A 263 2.19 18.65 -16.20
C ALA A 263 2.70 17.89 -17.44
N GLU A 264 3.97 17.48 -17.46
CA GLU A 264 4.57 16.77 -18.59
C GLU A 264 3.94 15.36 -18.75
N PRO A 265 3.27 15.05 -19.87
CA PRO A 265 2.55 13.78 -20.04
C PRO A 265 3.43 12.55 -19.86
N GLY A 266 4.68 12.60 -20.32
CA GLY A 266 5.62 11.49 -20.16
C GLY A 266 5.99 11.24 -18.69
N PHE A 267 6.20 12.31 -17.91
CA PHE A 267 6.46 12.19 -16.48
C PHE A 267 5.23 11.69 -15.70
N GLN A 268 4.02 12.14 -16.09
CA GLN A 268 2.77 11.61 -15.51
C GLN A 268 2.60 10.11 -15.78
N ALA A 269 2.93 9.65 -16.99
CA ALA A 269 2.90 8.23 -17.32
C ALA A 269 3.89 7.43 -16.45
N LEU A 270 5.14 7.91 -16.32
CA LEU A 270 6.13 7.30 -15.44
C LEU A 270 5.66 7.24 -13.99
N ARG A 271 5.15 8.36 -13.43
CA ARG A 271 4.68 8.44 -12.03
C ARG A 271 3.49 7.51 -11.74
N LYS A 272 2.65 7.23 -12.73
CA LYS A 272 1.57 6.24 -12.61
C LYS A 272 2.09 4.81 -12.63
N GLN A 273 3.06 4.52 -13.50
CA GLN A 273 3.52 3.16 -13.79
C GLN A 273 4.62 2.67 -12.84
N THR A 274 5.60 3.52 -12.52
CA THR A 274 6.85 3.14 -11.86
C THR A 274 6.99 3.89 -10.54
N ARG A 275 7.50 3.20 -9.51
CA ARG A 275 7.87 3.86 -8.25
C ARG A 275 9.02 4.83 -8.52
N ILE A 276 8.87 6.08 -8.07
CA ILE A 276 9.91 7.10 -8.17
C ILE A 276 10.47 7.34 -6.76
N LEU A 277 11.78 7.22 -6.61
CA LEU A 277 12.51 7.80 -5.47
C LEU A 277 13.35 8.94 -5.99
N ALA A 278 13.33 10.07 -5.29
CA ALA A 278 13.99 11.27 -5.73
C ALA A 278 14.91 11.84 -4.65
N THR A 279 16.03 12.39 -5.09
CA THR A 279 16.87 13.29 -4.32
C THR A 279 17.12 14.56 -5.14
N TRP A 280 17.78 15.55 -4.57
CA TRP A 280 18.01 16.85 -5.17
C TRP A 280 19.50 17.09 -5.49
N ASP A 281 19.78 17.97 -6.43
CA ASP A 281 21.09 18.61 -6.62
C ASP A 281 20.97 20.14 -6.39
N ASP A 282 22.02 20.90 -6.61
CA ASP A 282 22.08 22.35 -6.42
C ASP A 282 20.93 23.13 -7.11
N HIS A 283 20.61 22.77 -8.36
CA HIS A 283 19.51 23.36 -9.11
C HIS A 283 18.14 23.16 -8.46
N ASP A 284 17.91 22.01 -7.82
CA ASP A 284 16.69 21.70 -7.07
C ASP A 284 16.68 22.32 -5.68
N TYR A 285 17.87 22.42 -5.07
CA TYR A 285 18.08 23.10 -3.80
C TYR A 285 17.65 24.57 -3.89
N GLY A 286 17.83 25.17 -5.06
CA GLY A 286 17.25 26.45 -5.44
C GLY A 286 18.24 27.37 -6.14
N LEU A 287 19.54 27.15 -6.00
CA LEU A 287 20.58 27.93 -6.68
C LEU A 287 21.67 27.02 -7.19
N ASN A 288 22.11 27.24 -8.44
CA ASN A 288 23.34 26.67 -8.96
C ASN A 288 24.53 27.02 -8.05
N ASP A 289 25.32 26.03 -7.66
CA ASP A 289 26.40 26.10 -6.67
C ASP A 289 25.96 26.61 -5.27
N GLY A 290 24.67 26.49 -4.94
CA GLY A 290 24.10 26.86 -3.65
C GLY A 290 24.55 25.91 -2.53
N GLY A 291 25.08 26.48 -1.44
CA GLY A 291 25.55 25.73 -0.27
C GLY A 291 24.68 25.90 0.97
N ALA A 292 25.19 25.49 2.12
CA ALA A 292 24.50 25.54 3.41
C ALA A 292 24.00 26.96 3.80
N GLU A 293 24.58 28.01 3.23
CA GLU A 293 24.21 29.41 3.48
C GLU A 293 22.97 29.87 2.70
N PHE A 294 22.42 29.05 1.80
CA PHE A 294 21.21 29.40 1.07
C PHE A 294 20.03 29.64 2.02
N VAL A 295 19.35 30.77 1.81
CA VAL A 295 18.33 31.29 2.72
C VAL A 295 17.03 30.49 2.64
N SER A 296 16.62 30.08 1.43
CA SER A 296 15.33 29.41 1.19
C SER A 296 15.42 27.87 1.23
N LYS A 297 16.49 27.30 1.79
CA LYS A 297 16.75 25.86 1.76
C LYS A 297 15.65 25.01 2.40
N VAL A 298 15.01 25.51 3.46
CA VAL A 298 13.93 24.81 4.16
C VAL A 298 12.66 24.83 3.30
N GLU A 299 12.36 25.98 2.72
CA GLU A 299 11.23 26.19 1.83
C GLU A 299 11.37 25.37 0.54
N SER A 300 12.57 25.29 -0.03
CA SER A 300 12.90 24.41 -1.17
C SER A 300 12.67 22.95 -0.82
N GLN A 301 13.12 22.49 0.36
CA GLN A 301 12.89 21.12 0.81
C GLN A 301 11.39 20.82 0.97
N ILE A 302 10.62 21.77 1.48
CA ILE A 302 9.16 21.66 1.57
C ILE A 302 8.55 21.54 0.16
N ALA A 303 8.94 22.40 -0.78
CA ALA A 303 8.45 22.36 -2.15
C ALA A 303 8.78 21.03 -2.86
N PHE A 304 10.00 20.52 -2.67
CA PHE A 304 10.43 19.20 -3.14
C PHE A 304 9.53 18.10 -2.56
N ASN A 305 9.38 18.07 -1.23
CA ASN A 305 8.61 17.05 -0.52
C ASN A 305 7.14 17.05 -0.92
N ASP A 306 6.57 18.23 -1.14
CA ASP A 306 5.19 18.40 -1.60
C ASP A 306 5.03 17.88 -3.03
N PHE A 307 5.96 18.20 -3.94
CA PHE A 307 5.90 17.74 -5.32
C PHE A 307 6.06 16.22 -5.48
N PHE A 308 6.99 15.62 -4.73
CA PHE A 308 7.22 14.16 -4.73
C PHE A 308 6.28 13.41 -3.77
N GLN A 309 5.36 14.12 -3.10
CA GLN A 309 4.38 13.53 -2.20
C GLN A 309 5.02 12.68 -1.09
N VAL A 310 6.18 13.13 -0.57
CA VAL A 310 6.84 12.48 0.57
C VAL A 310 5.85 12.46 1.74
N PRO A 311 5.59 11.32 2.40
CA PRO A 311 4.61 11.24 3.48
C PRO A 311 4.98 12.09 4.68
N ASN A 312 3.98 12.68 5.33
CA ASN A 312 4.16 13.36 6.61
C ASN A 312 4.70 12.39 7.67
N GLY A 313 5.80 12.75 8.33
CA GLY A 313 6.46 11.91 9.33
C GLY A 313 7.41 10.84 8.79
N ALA A 314 7.77 10.90 7.49
CA ALA A 314 8.72 9.97 6.87
C ALA A 314 9.78 10.70 6.03
N GLY A 315 10.90 10.02 5.74
CA GLY A 315 11.99 10.48 4.87
C GLY A 315 12.46 11.90 5.15
N SER A 316 12.62 12.69 4.09
CA SER A 316 13.02 14.10 4.15
C SER A 316 11.98 15.04 4.79
N ARG A 317 10.87 14.56 5.37
CA ARG A 317 10.00 15.41 6.21
C ARG A 317 10.36 15.38 7.69
N ILE A 318 11.26 14.49 8.13
CA ILE A 318 11.64 14.36 9.55
C ILE A 318 13.10 14.75 9.85
N HIS A 319 13.86 15.18 8.85
CA HIS A 319 15.22 15.70 9.00
C HIS A 319 15.50 16.79 7.95
N GLN A 320 16.58 17.55 8.12
CA GLN A 320 17.04 18.49 7.10
C GLN A 320 17.78 17.75 5.98
N GLY A 321 17.58 18.18 4.74
CA GLY A 321 18.13 17.55 3.55
C GLY A 321 17.22 16.49 2.94
N VAL A 322 17.44 16.21 1.65
CA VAL A 322 16.71 15.20 0.89
C VAL A 322 17.59 13.98 0.65
N TYR A 323 17.56 13.05 1.60
CA TYR A 323 18.24 11.76 1.52
C TYR A 323 17.41 10.71 2.26
N ASP A 324 17.47 9.46 1.82
CA ASP A 324 16.78 8.34 2.47
C ASP A 324 17.50 7.02 2.16
N ALA A 325 17.16 5.97 2.91
CA ALA A 325 17.63 4.62 2.68
C ALA A 325 16.43 3.66 2.56
N HIS A 326 16.43 2.87 1.49
CA HIS A 326 15.35 1.93 1.22
C HIS A 326 15.91 0.51 1.04
N VAL A 327 15.19 -0.47 1.58
CA VAL A 327 15.48 -1.89 1.38
C VAL A 327 14.35 -2.47 0.54
N PHE A 328 14.72 -3.17 -0.53
CA PHE A 328 13.82 -3.86 -1.45
C PHE A 328 14.28 -5.31 -1.59
N GLY A 329 13.34 -6.24 -1.79
CA GLY A 329 13.66 -7.66 -1.81
C GLY A 329 13.61 -8.31 -0.42
N PRO A 330 13.72 -9.65 -0.35
CA PRO A 330 13.52 -10.38 0.89
C PRO A 330 14.68 -10.10 1.85
N VAL A 331 14.52 -10.47 3.13
CA VAL A 331 15.66 -10.42 4.07
C VAL A 331 16.74 -11.36 3.54
N GLY A 332 17.91 -10.78 3.22
CA GLY A 332 19.08 -11.51 2.71
C GLY A 332 20.03 -11.98 3.79
#